data_AF-A0A7X7TRB4-F1
#
_entry.id   AF-A0A7X7TRB4-F1
#
_cell.length_a   1.000
_cell.length_b   1.000
_cell.length_c   1.000
_cell.angle_alpha   90.00
_cell.angle_beta   90.00
_cell.angle_gamma   90.00
#
_symmetry.space_group_name_H-M   'P 1'
#
loop_
_entity.id
_entity.type
_entity.pdbx_description
1 polymer ?
#
loop_
_entity_poly.entity_id
_entity_poly.type
_entity_poly.pdbx_seq_one_letter_code
_entity_poly.pdbx_strand_id
1 'polypeptide(L)'
;KLQGFEAAKSFSYIDLFFGNRGGSLGETSIILLLLGFAYLVVRGRIKVMVPATYIGSVLLFSWIFYMVDPSKYGSPLFHILTGGLMLGALFMATDMVTSPMTIKGQAIFGVGCGLLTMVIRYFGGYPEGVSLSIIIMNALVPLIDRYTQPKIFGRRAA
;
A
#
# COMPACT_ATOMS: atom_id res chain seq x y z
N LYS A 1 10.05 -21.21 11.34
CA LYS A 1 9.83 -19.75 11.23
C LYS A 1 8.38 -19.44 10.82
N LEU A 2 7.41 -20.02 11.54
CA LEU A 2 5.96 -19.85 11.35
C LEU A 2 5.25 -19.41 12.67
N GLN A 3 6.04 -19.12 13.72
CA GLN A 3 5.55 -18.83 15.07
C GLN A 3 4.77 -17.49 15.18
N GLY A 4 4.86 -16.61 14.17
CA GLY A 4 4.09 -15.35 14.15
C GLY A 4 2.63 -15.50 13.70
N PHE A 5 2.29 -16.58 12.99
CA PHE A 5 0.92 -16.79 12.48
C PHE A 5 0.02 -17.52 13.50
N GLU A 6 0.57 -18.37 14.37
CA GLU A 6 -0.19 -19.03 15.44
C GLU A 6 -0.56 -18.08 16.60
N ALA A 7 0.30 -17.10 16.92
CA ALA A 7 0.02 -16.08 17.93
C ALA A 7 -1.10 -15.08 17.51
N ALA A 8 -1.47 -15.07 16.22
CA ALA A 8 -2.51 -14.19 15.69
C ALA A 8 -3.93 -14.78 15.83
N LYS A 9 -4.08 -16.05 16.22
CA LYS A 9 -5.39 -16.68 16.42
C LYS A 9 -6.09 -16.24 17.72
N SER A 10 -5.36 -15.60 18.64
CA SER A 10 -5.86 -15.20 19.96
C SER A 10 -6.17 -13.70 20.12
N PHE A 11 -5.90 -12.86 19.10
CA PHE A 11 -6.23 -11.44 19.17
C PHE A 11 -7.57 -11.16 18.49
N SER A 12 -8.47 -10.47 19.20
CA SER A 12 -9.71 -9.98 18.63
C SER A 12 -9.41 -8.97 17.53
N TYR A 13 -10.17 -8.98 16.43
CA TYR A 13 -10.05 -7.95 15.38
C TYR A 13 -10.17 -6.52 15.95
N ILE A 14 -10.88 -6.38 17.07
CA ILE A 14 -11.03 -5.13 17.82
C ILE A 14 -9.69 -4.68 18.43
N ASP A 15 -8.88 -5.60 18.97
CA ASP A 15 -7.55 -5.29 19.51
C ASP A 15 -6.56 -4.91 18.40
N LEU A 16 -6.71 -5.48 17.20
CA LEU A 16 -5.96 -5.03 16.01
C LEU A 16 -6.34 -3.62 15.57
N PHE A 17 -7.61 -3.24 15.70
CA PHE A 17 -8.11 -1.92 15.34
C PHE A 17 -7.74 -0.83 16.36
N PHE A 18 -7.72 -1.17 17.65
CA PHE A 18 -7.27 -0.28 18.73
C PHE A 18 -5.75 -0.26 18.91
N GLY A 19 -5.02 -1.10 18.18
CA GLY A 19 -3.57 -1.10 18.17
C GLY A 19 -2.94 -1.76 19.39
N ASN A 20 -3.67 -2.63 20.10
CA ASN A 20 -3.17 -3.38 21.25
C ASN A 20 -2.37 -4.62 20.81
N ARG A 21 -1.33 -4.37 20.02
CA ARG A 21 -0.40 -5.39 19.49
C ARG A 21 1.03 -4.88 19.52
N GLY A 22 2.01 -5.78 19.47
CA GLY A 22 3.41 -5.40 19.31
C GLY A 22 3.66 -4.68 17.97
N GLY A 23 4.17 -3.46 18.05
CA GLY A 23 4.48 -2.60 16.89
C GLY A 23 4.74 -1.16 17.33
N SER A 24 5.17 -0.29 16.42
CA SER A 24 5.31 1.14 16.72
C SER A 24 3.93 1.78 16.92
N LEU A 25 3.79 2.68 17.92
CA LEU A 25 2.53 3.39 18.22
C LEU A 25 1.89 4.03 16.98
N GLY A 26 2.72 4.50 16.04
CA GLY A 26 2.29 5.13 14.79
C GLY A 26 1.75 4.16 13.73
N GLU A 27 2.01 2.85 13.84
CA GLU A 27 1.52 1.83 12.91
C GLU A 27 0.33 1.04 13.47
N THR A 28 0.21 0.98 14.79
CA THR A 28 -0.85 0.24 15.48
C THR A 28 -2.15 1.03 15.55
N SER A 29 -2.07 2.37 15.59
CA SER A 29 -3.23 3.27 15.76
C SER A 29 -3.94 3.58 14.43
N ILE A 30 -4.61 2.59 13.83
CA ILE A 30 -5.27 2.75 12.51
C ILE A 30 -6.33 3.86 12.50
N ILE A 31 -7.05 4.03 13.61
CA ILE A 31 -8.08 5.08 13.75
C ILE A 31 -7.46 6.47 13.59
N LEU A 32 -6.31 6.72 14.21
CA LEU A 32 -5.59 7.99 14.09
C LEU A 32 -5.04 8.20 12.69
N LEU A 33 -4.56 7.14 12.03
CA LEU A 33 -4.08 7.20 10.64
C LEU A 33 -5.21 7.56 9.68
N LEU A 34 -6.39 6.94 9.83
CA LEU A 34 -7.56 7.24 9.01
C LEU A 34 -8.09 8.65 9.26
N LEU A 35 -8.12 9.11 10.51
CA LEU A 35 -8.48 10.49 10.84
C LEU A 35 -7.51 11.50 10.23
N GLY A 36 -6.20 11.26 10.33
CA GLY A 36 -5.18 12.09 9.71
C GLY A 36 -5.32 12.13 8.18
N PHE A 37 -5.58 10.98 7.56
CA PHE A 37 -5.82 10.89 6.13
C PHE A 37 -7.09 11.66 5.70
N ALA A 38 -8.21 11.45 6.41
CA ALA A 38 -9.46 12.16 6.14
C ALA A 38 -9.28 13.68 6.25
N TYR A 39 -8.56 14.15 7.26
CA TYR A 39 -8.22 15.57 7.41
C TYR A 39 -7.43 16.10 6.21
N LEU A 40 -6.41 15.37 5.73
CA LEU A 40 -5.59 15.79 4.59
C LEU A 40 -6.35 15.75 3.25
N VAL A 41 -7.31 14.83 3.09
CA VAL A 41 -8.22 14.79 1.95
C VAL A 41 -9.14 16.01 1.94
N VAL A 42 -9.74 16.36 3.09
CA VAL A 42 -10.58 17.57 3.22
C VAL A 42 -9.79 18.84 2.91
N ARG A 43 -8.50 18.87 3.26
CA ARG A 43 -7.60 19.99 2.95
C ARG A 43 -7.10 20.01 1.50
N GLY A 44 -7.49 19.04 0.67
CA GLY A 44 -7.14 18.98 -0.75
C GLY A 44 -5.64 18.78 -1.01
N ARG A 45 -4.88 18.27 -0.04
CA ARG A 45 -3.43 18.08 -0.17
C ARG A 45 -3.05 16.75 -0.79
N ILE A 46 -3.93 15.74 -0.69
CA ILE A 46 -3.65 14.36 -1.10
C ILE A 46 -4.58 13.92 -2.22
N LYS A 47 -4.02 13.22 -3.22
CA LYS A 47 -4.77 12.53 -4.26
C LYS A 47 -5.18 11.14 -3.77
N VAL A 48 -6.48 10.86 -3.71
CA VAL A 48 -7.05 9.60 -3.19
C VAL A 48 -6.76 8.40 -4.11
N MET A 49 -6.40 8.64 -5.37
CA MET A 49 -6.15 7.57 -6.33
C MET A 49 -5.03 6.63 -5.93
N VAL A 50 -3.87 7.16 -5.52
CA VAL A 50 -2.71 6.34 -5.15
C VAL A 50 -2.99 5.42 -3.94
N PRO A 51 -3.50 5.92 -2.79
CA PRO A 51 -3.81 5.06 -1.65
C PRO A 51 -4.92 4.05 -1.98
N ALA A 52 -5.92 4.44 -2.76
CA ALA A 52 -7.01 3.53 -3.15
C ALA A 52 -6.50 2.38 -4.04
N THR A 53 -5.67 2.66 -5.05
CA THR A 53 -5.13 1.62 -5.94
C THR A 53 -4.08 0.77 -5.24
N TYR A 54 -3.32 1.34 -4.31
CA TYR A 54 -2.35 0.60 -3.52
C TYR A 54 -3.02 -0.36 -2.53
N ILE A 55 -3.98 0.09 -1.72
CA ILE A 55 -4.73 -0.79 -0.81
C ILE A 55 -5.53 -1.84 -1.60
N GLY A 56 -6.16 -1.42 -2.71
CA GLY A 56 -6.94 -2.31 -3.57
C GLY A 56 -6.09 -3.41 -4.22
N SER A 57 -4.87 -3.10 -4.67
CA SER A 57 -3.97 -4.10 -5.25
C SER A 57 -3.44 -5.08 -4.21
N VAL A 58 -3.05 -4.60 -3.02
CA VAL A 58 -2.64 -5.46 -1.90
C VAL A 58 -3.75 -6.42 -1.51
N LEU A 59 -4.98 -5.92 -1.40
CA LEU A 59 -6.17 -6.73 -1.15
C LEU A 59 -6.36 -7.81 -2.21
N LEU A 60 -6.30 -7.44 -3.48
CA LEU A 60 -6.53 -8.34 -4.60
C LEU A 60 -5.45 -9.43 -4.65
N PHE A 61 -4.17 -9.06 -4.57
CA PHE A 61 -3.08 -10.02 -4.57
C PHE A 61 -3.12 -10.91 -3.33
N SER A 62 -3.30 -10.34 -2.15
CA SER A 62 -3.40 -11.13 -0.92
C SER A 62 -4.58 -12.10 -0.95
N TRP A 63 -5.73 -11.70 -1.49
CA TRP A 63 -6.89 -12.56 -1.64
C TRP A 63 -6.65 -13.72 -2.62
N ILE A 64 -5.98 -13.47 -3.75
CA ILE A 64 -5.60 -14.53 -4.70
C ILE A 64 -4.67 -15.54 -4.03
N PHE A 65 -3.64 -15.09 -3.31
CA PHE A 65 -2.72 -15.99 -2.61
C PHE A 65 -3.38 -16.74 -1.46
N TYR A 66 -4.33 -16.11 -0.77
CA TYR A 66 -5.14 -16.76 0.26
C TYR A 66 -6.00 -17.91 -0.31
N MET A 67 -6.53 -17.77 -1.52
CA MET A 67 -7.27 -18.85 -2.19
C MET A 67 -6.38 -20.04 -2.59
N VAL A 68 -5.10 -19.81 -2.87
CA VAL A 68 -4.15 -20.87 -3.23
C VAL A 68 -3.75 -21.68 -1.99
N ASP A 69 -3.38 -21.02 -0.89
CA ASP A 69 -3.03 -21.70 0.36
C ASP A 69 -3.29 -20.82 1.60
N PRO A 70 -4.43 -21.04 2.30
CA PRO A 70 -4.80 -20.27 3.48
C PRO A 70 -3.81 -20.43 4.65
N SER A 71 -3.11 -21.57 4.72
CA SER A 71 -2.22 -21.91 5.85
C SER A 71 -0.88 -21.18 5.79
N LYS A 72 -0.44 -20.82 4.57
CA LYS A 72 0.85 -20.19 4.32
C LYS A 72 0.78 -18.67 4.19
N TYR A 73 -0.34 -18.16 3.69
CA TYR A 73 -0.43 -16.75 3.28
C TYR A 73 -1.21 -15.85 4.23
N GLY A 74 -1.94 -16.37 5.22
CA GLY A 74 -2.66 -15.54 6.20
C GLY A 74 -3.80 -14.71 5.61
N SER A 75 -4.66 -14.15 6.46
CA SER A 75 -5.85 -13.42 5.96
C SER A 75 -5.47 -12.10 5.27
N PRO A 76 -6.20 -11.68 4.21
CA PRO A 76 -5.94 -10.39 3.54
C PRO A 76 -6.05 -9.18 4.46
N LEU A 77 -6.97 -9.24 5.44
CA LEU A 77 -7.09 -8.22 6.47
C LEU A 77 -5.83 -8.13 7.33
N PHE A 78 -5.19 -9.26 7.66
CA PHE A 78 -3.95 -9.26 8.42
C PHE A 78 -2.85 -8.51 7.67
N HIS A 79 -2.73 -8.66 6.35
CA HIS A 79 -1.72 -7.93 5.56
C HIS A 79 -1.97 -6.43 5.51
N ILE A 80 -3.22 -5.99 5.43
CA ILE A 80 -3.54 -4.56 5.49
C ILE A 80 -3.23 -3.99 6.86
N LEU A 81 -3.66 -4.70 7.89
CA LEU A 81 -3.58 -4.22 9.26
C LEU A 81 -2.14 -4.26 9.77
N THR A 82 -1.24 -5.10 9.23
CA THR A 82 0.13 -5.31 9.73
C THR A 82 1.24 -4.68 8.86
N GLY A 83 2.43 -4.51 9.45
CA GLY A 83 3.66 -4.12 8.75
C GLY A 83 3.63 -2.74 8.10
N GLY A 84 3.06 -1.74 8.79
CA GLY A 84 3.08 -0.35 8.36
C GLY A 84 2.32 -0.02 7.06
N LEU A 85 1.49 -0.93 6.52
CA LEU A 85 0.87 -0.74 5.21
C LEU A 85 -0.09 0.45 5.16
N MET A 86 -0.90 0.65 6.20
CA MET A 86 -1.78 1.82 6.29
C MET A 86 -0.98 3.12 6.36
N LEU A 87 0.11 3.16 7.15
CA LEU A 87 0.98 4.33 7.24
C LEU A 87 1.66 4.62 5.89
N GLY A 88 2.21 3.58 5.26
CA GLY A 88 2.88 3.68 3.96
C GLY A 88 1.92 4.06 2.84
N ALA A 89 0.72 3.49 2.79
CA ALA A 89 -0.26 3.80 1.76
C ALA A 89 -0.86 5.19 1.91
N LEU A 90 -1.18 5.62 3.14
CA LEU A 90 -1.90 6.88 3.38
C LEU A 90 -1.00 8.12 3.48
N PHE A 91 0.27 7.96 3.87
CA PHE A 91 1.16 9.10 4.10
C PHE A 91 2.43 9.07 3.23
N MET A 92 3.07 7.91 3.04
CA MET A 92 4.32 7.83 2.27
C MET A 92 4.07 7.80 0.76
N ALA A 93 3.17 6.92 0.30
CA ALA A 93 2.83 6.78 -1.11
C ALA A 93 2.08 8.00 -1.67
N THR A 94 1.53 8.85 -0.81
CA THR A 94 0.83 10.09 -1.18
C THR A 94 1.74 11.31 -1.29
N ASP A 95 3.06 11.13 -1.18
CA ASP A 95 4.01 12.22 -1.40
C ASP A 95 3.88 12.78 -2.82
N MET A 96 3.64 14.09 -2.90
CA MET A 96 3.40 14.85 -4.13
C MET A 96 4.65 15.11 -4.97
N VAL A 97 5.85 14.96 -4.39
CA VAL A 97 7.11 15.17 -5.11
C VAL A 97 7.53 13.91 -5.86
N THR A 98 7.22 12.75 -5.29
CA THR A 98 7.68 11.46 -5.79
C THR A 98 6.62 10.69 -6.57
N SER A 99 5.33 11.06 -6.47
CA SER A 99 4.25 10.38 -7.19
C SER A 99 4.07 10.85 -8.65
N PRO A 100 3.60 9.97 -9.58
CA PRO A 100 3.30 10.36 -10.95
C PRO A 100 2.25 11.48 -11.04
N MET A 101 2.43 12.36 -12.02
CA MET A 101 1.54 13.52 -12.18
C MET A 101 0.18 13.15 -12.78
N THR A 102 0.15 12.11 -13.64
CA THR A 102 -1.06 11.68 -14.36
C THR A 102 -1.93 10.73 -13.56
N ILE A 103 -3.25 10.77 -13.78
CA ILE A 103 -4.25 9.86 -13.18
C ILE A 103 -3.93 8.40 -13.52
N LYS A 104 -3.59 8.12 -14.78
CA LYS A 104 -3.20 6.76 -15.22
C LYS A 104 -1.89 6.30 -14.59
N GLY A 105 -0.90 7.20 -14.50
CA GLY A 105 0.38 6.92 -13.84
C GLY A 105 0.20 6.60 -12.36
N GLN A 106 -0.65 7.33 -11.66
CA GLN A 106 -0.97 7.08 -10.24
C GLN A 106 -1.61 5.70 -10.02
N ALA A 107 -2.46 5.24 -10.94
CA ALA A 107 -3.02 3.90 -10.86
C ALA A 107 -1.94 2.82 -11.04
N ILE A 108 -1.08 2.95 -12.05
CA ILE A 108 0.01 2.01 -12.32
C ILE A 108 1.00 1.97 -11.15
N PHE A 109 1.34 3.14 -10.61
CA PHE A 109 2.19 3.29 -9.45
C PHE A 109 1.62 2.57 -8.22
N GLY A 110 0.36 2.85 -7.86
CA GLY A 110 -0.26 2.19 -6.71
C GLY A 110 -0.38 0.68 -6.86
N VAL A 111 -0.77 0.20 -8.05
CA VAL A 111 -0.85 -1.25 -8.33
C VAL A 111 0.51 -1.92 -8.23
N GLY A 112 1.55 -1.32 -8.79
CA GLY A 112 2.87 -1.93 -8.75
C GLY A 112 3.55 -1.81 -7.37
N CYS A 113 3.26 -0.77 -6.58
CA CYS A 113 3.61 -0.73 -5.16
C CYS A 113 3.00 -1.93 -4.45
N GLY A 114 1.69 -2.17 -4.62
CA GLY A 114 1.00 -3.31 -4.01
C GLY A 114 1.57 -4.67 -4.40
N LEU A 115 1.87 -4.84 -5.69
CA LEU A 115 2.51 -6.06 -6.18
C LEU A 115 3.88 -6.26 -5.52
N LEU A 116 4.74 -5.24 -5.53
CA LEU A 116 6.08 -5.30 -4.93
C LEU A 116 6.03 -5.58 -3.43
N THR A 117 5.11 -4.93 -2.70
CA THR A 117 4.92 -5.20 -1.27
C THR A 117 4.58 -6.66 -1.01
N MET A 118 3.66 -7.26 -1.78
CA MET A 118 3.27 -8.65 -1.59
C MET A 118 4.41 -9.62 -1.93
N VAL A 119 5.16 -9.35 -3.00
CA VAL A 119 6.35 -10.13 -3.35
C VAL A 119 7.38 -10.07 -2.22
N ILE A 120 7.69 -8.88 -1.71
CA ILE A 120 8.68 -8.72 -0.63
C ILE A 120 8.20 -9.40 0.66
N ARG A 121 6.92 -9.32 0.99
CA ARG A 121 6.38 -9.95 2.20
C ARG A 121 6.38 -11.47 2.14
N TYR A 122 5.99 -12.04 1.01
CA TYR A 122 5.93 -13.50 0.86
C TYR A 122 7.29 -14.16 0.64
N PHE A 123 8.18 -13.53 -0.13
CA PHE A 123 9.49 -14.11 -0.45
C PHE A 123 10.61 -13.59 0.46
N GLY A 124 10.49 -12.36 0.97
CA GLY A 124 11.50 -11.72 1.82
C GLY A 124 11.28 -11.95 3.32
N GLY A 125 10.07 -12.29 3.77
CA GLY A 125 9.77 -12.54 5.19
C GLY A 125 9.85 -11.29 6.08
N TYR A 126 9.93 -10.09 5.49
CA TYR A 126 9.95 -8.81 6.20
C TYR A 126 8.56 -8.15 6.11
N PRO A 127 7.81 -8.06 7.23
CA PRO A 127 6.51 -7.37 7.25
C PRO A 127 6.63 -5.88 6.87
N GLU A 128 7.81 -5.27 7.12
CA GLU A 128 8.16 -3.87 6.79
C GLU A 128 8.46 -3.59 5.31
N GLY A 129 8.23 -4.55 4.41
CA GLY A 129 8.53 -4.41 2.97
C GLY A 129 7.80 -3.29 2.22
N VAL A 130 6.91 -2.55 2.89
CA VAL A 130 6.10 -1.44 2.35
C VAL A 130 6.99 -0.28 1.93
N SER A 131 7.91 0.17 2.81
CA SER A 131 8.79 1.31 2.52
C SER A 131 9.74 1.02 1.36
N LEU A 132 10.30 -0.20 1.32
CA LEU A 132 11.17 -0.65 0.23
C LEU A 132 10.42 -0.67 -1.11
N SER A 133 9.18 -1.18 -1.14
CA SER A 133 8.37 -1.17 -2.36
C SER A 133 8.08 0.24 -2.87
N ILE A 134 7.84 1.20 -1.97
CA ILE A 134 7.60 2.61 -2.34
C ILE A 134 8.86 3.23 -2.91
N ILE A 135 10.03 3.03 -2.30
CA ILE A 135 11.31 3.58 -2.81
C ILE A 135 11.62 3.02 -4.20
N ILE A 136 11.45 1.71 -4.40
CA ILE A 136 11.66 1.07 -5.72
C ILE A 136 10.71 1.68 -6.75
N MET A 137 9.43 1.83 -6.40
CA MET A 137 8.47 2.37 -7.34
C MET A 137 8.71 3.87 -7.62
N ASN A 138 9.12 4.66 -6.63
CA ASN A 138 9.50 6.06 -6.81
C ASN A 138 10.63 6.21 -7.84
N ALA A 139 11.59 5.28 -7.87
CA ALA A 139 12.63 5.26 -8.90
C ALA A 139 12.09 4.99 -10.31
N LEU A 140 10.94 4.31 -10.43
CA LEU A 140 10.27 4.02 -11.70
C LEU A 140 9.29 5.12 -12.14
N VAL A 141 9.00 6.11 -11.28
CA VAL A 141 8.06 7.19 -11.59
C VAL A 141 8.43 7.99 -12.85
N PRO A 142 9.70 8.39 -13.08
CA PRO A 142 10.08 9.07 -14.31
C PRO A 142 9.77 8.26 -15.57
N LEU A 143 9.88 6.93 -15.48
CA LEU A 143 9.54 6.03 -16.58
C LEU A 143 8.02 5.96 -16.79
N ILE A 144 7.26 5.81 -15.70
CA ILE A 144 5.78 5.79 -15.73
C ILE A 144 5.24 7.11 -16.31
N ASP A 145 5.79 8.25 -15.90
CA ASP A 145 5.38 9.57 -16.40
C ASP A 145 5.71 9.73 -17.88
N ARG A 146 6.87 9.24 -18.35
CA ARG A 146 7.21 9.26 -19.78
C ARG A 146 6.23 8.45 -20.63
N TYR A 147 5.76 7.30 -20.14
CA TYR A 147 4.79 6.47 -20.85
C TYR A 147 3.36 6.98 -20.73
N THR A 148 3.02 7.67 -19.65
CA THR A 148 1.68 8.21 -19.41
C THR A 148 1.51 9.66 -19.82
N GLN A 149 2.59 10.29 -20.32
CA GLN A 149 2.59 11.68 -20.77
C GLN A 149 1.46 11.90 -21.79
N PRO A 150 0.55 12.87 -21.54
CA PRO A 150 -0.54 13.15 -22.46
C PRO A 150 0.04 13.58 -23.81
N LYS A 151 -0.52 13.05 -24.90
CA LYS A 151 -0.15 13.48 -26.26
C LYS A 151 -0.35 14.99 -26.35
N ILE A 152 0.70 15.72 -26.72
CA ILE A 152 0.65 17.18 -26.92
C ILE A 152 -0.44 17.48 -27.95
N PHE A 153 -1.45 18.26 -27.54
CA PHE A 153 -2.49 18.73 -28.44
C PHE A 153 -1.85 19.64 -29.49
N GLY A 154 -1.92 19.25 -30.77
CA GLY A 154 -1.34 20.01 -31.89
C GLY A 154 -0.35 19.25 -32.78
N ARG A 155 0.02 17.99 -32.48
CA ARG A 155 0.78 17.17 -33.43
C ARG A 155 -0.16 16.67 -34.52
N ARG A 156 -0.14 17.30 -35.71
CA ARG A 156 -0.71 16.73 -36.94
C ARG A 156 -0.16 15.31 -37.08
N ALA A 157 -1.04 14.34 -37.30
CA ALA A 157 -0.65 13.05 -37.83
C ALA A 157 0.09 13.34 -39.14
N ALA A 158 1.39 13.07 -39.14
CA ALA A 158 2.19 12.97 -40.36
C ALA A 158 2.08 11.53 -40.85
#